data_AF-A0A2G4GET8-F1
#
_entry.id   AF-A0A2G4GET8-F1
#
_cell.length_a   1.000
_cell.length_b   1.000
_cell.length_c   1.000
_cell.angle_alpha   90.00
_cell.angle_beta   90.00
_cell.angle_gamma   90.00
#
_symmetry.space_group_name_H-M   'P 1'
#
loop_
_entity.id
_entity.type
_entity.pdbx_description
1 polymer ?
#
loop_
_entity_poly.entity_id
_entity_poly.type
_entity_poly.pdbx_seq_one_letter_code
_entity_poly.pdbx_strand_id
1 'polypeptide(L)'
;MKAPDPTDSSDSLSRVLKDWRVVPSRTPQFRTEVWARIGGAGKTESWAGYLRGRSTAVAGGLALALVLGAVGGRIQARSLAATERARLASAYVQALDARSIVMR
;
A
#
# COMPACT_ATOMS: atom_id res chain seq x y z
N MET A 1 68.42 -15.62 -22.84
CA MET A 1 67.22 -15.57 -21.97
C MET A 1 66.07 -16.18 -22.76
N LYS A 2 65.53 -17.31 -22.29
CA LYS A 2 64.40 -18.02 -22.96
C LYS A 2 63.11 -17.31 -22.55
N ALA A 3 62.24 -17.01 -23.52
CA ALA A 3 60.96 -16.35 -23.26
C ALA A 3 60.05 -17.25 -22.39
N PRO A 4 59.26 -16.68 -21.46
CA PRO A 4 58.33 -17.45 -20.65
C PRO A 4 57.26 -18.10 -21.54
N ASP A 5 57.02 -19.39 -21.32
CA ASP A 5 56.04 -20.17 -22.05
C ASP A 5 54.62 -19.71 -21.65
N PRO A 6 53.73 -19.34 -22.60
CA PRO A 6 52.38 -18.88 -22.28
C PRO A 6 51.52 -19.94 -21.58
N THR A 7 51.93 -21.22 -21.58
CA THR A 7 51.24 -22.31 -20.89
C THR A 7 51.43 -22.29 -19.37
N ASP A 8 52.55 -21.75 -18.87
CA ASP A 8 52.85 -21.68 -17.42
C ASP A 8 51.83 -20.83 -16.64
N SER A 9 51.37 -19.73 -17.25
CA SER A 9 50.36 -18.84 -16.64
C SER A 9 48.98 -19.51 -16.57
N SER A 10 48.65 -20.32 -17.57
CA SER A 10 47.38 -21.05 -17.68
C SER A 10 47.27 -22.15 -16.63
N ASP A 11 48.38 -22.84 -16.35
CA ASP A 11 48.48 -23.88 -15.33
C ASP A 11 48.45 -23.32 -13.91
N SER A 12 49.03 -22.12 -13.71
CA SER A 12 48.96 -21.40 -12.42
C SER A 12 47.54 -20.95 -12.10
N LEU A 13 46.85 -20.31 -13.04
CA LEU A 13 45.46 -19.88 -12.87
C LEU A 13 44.53 -21.07 -12.62
N SER A 14 44.71 -22.16 -13.37
CA SER A 14 43.92 -23.39 -13.21
C SER A 14 44.11 -24.02 -11.82
N ARG A 15 45.32 -23.98 -11.26
CA ARG A 15 45.60 -24.44 -9.89
C ARG A 15 44.89 -23.58 -8.85
N VAL A 16 45.00 -22.25 -8.95
CA VAL A 16 44.34 -21.32 -8.01
C VAL A 16 42.82 -21.49 -8.03
N LEU A 17 42.22 -21.62 -9.22
CA LEU A 17 40.77 -21.83 -9.36
C LEU A 17 40.31 -23.18 -8.77
N LYS A 18 41.16 -24.20 -8.86
CA LYS A 18 40.90 -25.53 -8.28
C LYS A 18 41.00 -25.49 -6.75
N ASP A 19 42.01 -24.81 -6.21
CA ASP A 19 42.17 -24.59 -4.76
C ASP A 19 41.01 -23.78 -4.17
N TRP A 20 40.51 -22.79 -4.92
CA TRP A 20 39.34 -22.00 -4.55
C TRP A 20 38.00 -22.74 -4.69
N ARG A 21 38.01 -24.00 -5.17
CA ARG A 21 36.82 -24.82 -5.40
C ARG A 21 35.74 -24.08 -6.21
N VAL A 22 36.16 -23.35 -7.26
CA VAL A 22 35.24 -22.63 -8.16
C VAL A 22 34.25 -23.57 -8.86
N VAL A 23 34.59 -24.86 -8.94
CA VAL A 23 33.65 -25.93 -9.26
C VAL A 23 33.13 -26.54 -7.94
N PRO A 24 31.96 -26.11 -7.44
CA PRO A 24 31.37 -26.74 -6.27
C PRO A 24 31.08 -28.22 -6.57
N SER A 25 31.32 -29.08 -5.58
CA SER A 25 30.94 -30.49 -5.64
C SER A 25 29.46 -30.60 -5.96
N ARG A 26 29.10 -31.36 -7.01
CA ARG A 26 27.71 -31.55 -7.45
C ARG A 26 26.90 -32.21 -6.33
N THR A 27 26.13 -31.40 -5.60
CA THR A 27 25.11 -31.87 -4.66
C THR A 27 23.81 -32.11 -5.41
N PRO A 28 23.30 -33.36 -5.48
CA PRO A 28 22.10 -33.68 -6.23
C PRO A 28 20.84 -32.97 -5.68
N GLN A 29 20.82 -32.60 -4.40
CA GLN A 29 19.70 -31.83 -3.80
C GLN A 29 19.78 -30.31 -4.07
N PHE A 30 20.86 -29.78 -4.65
CA PHE A 30 21.06 -28.33 -4.78
C PHE A 30 19.90 -27.61 -5.48
N ARG A 31 19.45 -28.15 -6.63
CA ARG A 31 18.31 -27.59 -7.36
C ARG A 31 17.05 -27.63 -6.51
N THR A 32 16.78 -28.76 -5.84
CA THR A 32 15.60 -28.96 -5.02
C THR A 32 15.56 -27.96 -3.86
N GLU A 33 16.69 -27.76 -3.18
CA GLU A 33 16.82 -26.84 -2.04
C GLU A 33 16.71 -25.37 -2.47
N VAL A 34 17.32 -25.00 -3.61
CA VAL A 34 17.21 -23.65 -4.17
C VAL A 34 15.77 -23.34 -4.55
N TRP A 35 15.10 -24.25 -5.25
CA TRP A 35 13.69 -24.06 -5.61
C TRP A 35 12.76 -24.06 -4.39
N ALA A 36 13.04 -24.86 -3.37
CA ALA A 36 12.31 -24.82 -2.10
C ALA A 36 12.48 -23.47 -1.38
N ARG A 37 13.70 -22.90 -1.38
CA ARG A 37 13.95 -21.56 -0.82
C ARG A 37 13.27 -20.45 -1.61
N ILE A 38 13.33 -20.49 -2.93
CA ILE A 38 12.67 -19.50 -3.80
C ILE A 38 11.14 -19.59 -3.64
N GLY A 39 10.57 -20.79 -3.62
CA GLY A 39 9.14 -21.01 -3.39
C GLY A 39 8.69 -20.62 -1.97
N GLY A 40 9.57 -20.79 -0.97
CA GLY A 40 9.32 -20.37 0.41
C GLY A 40 9.37 -18.84 0.59
N ALA A 41 10.31 -18.17 -0.08
CA ALA A 41 10.44 -16.70 -0.05
C ALA A 41 9.27 -15.99 -0.76
N GLY A 42 8.60 -16.67 -1.70
CA GLY A 42 7.40 -16.18 -2.37
C GLY A 42 6.10 -16.31 -1.56
N LYS A 43 6.12 -16.90 -0.36
CA LYS A 43 4.99 -16.85 0.57
C LYS A 43 4.93 -15.46 1.19
N THR A 44 4.46 -14.49 0.40
CA THR A 44 3.98 -13.21 0.88
C THR A 44 3.04 -13.45 2.07
N GLU A 45 3.25 -12.68 3.13
CA GLU A 45 2.36 -12.64 4.29
C GLU A 45 0.91 -12.65 3.80
N SER A 46 0.18 -13.68 4.19
CA SER A 46 -1.25 -13.77 3.89
C SER A 46 -1.92 -12.49 4.38
N TRP A 47 -2.70 -11.85 3.51
CA TRP A 47 -3.51 -10.68 3.86
C TRP A 47 -4.33 -10.89 5.13
N ALA A 48 -4.82 -12.12 5.35
CA ALA A 48 -5.52 -12.49 6.57
C ALA A 48 -4.58 -12.51 7.80
N GLY A 49 -3.32 -12.92 7.64
CA GLY A 49 -2.29 -12.84 8.69
C GLY A 49 -1.95 -11.39 9.05
N TYR A 50 -1.80 -10.53 8.05
CA TYR A 50 -1.59 -9.09 8.23
C TYR A 50 -2.74 -8.43 9.00
N LEU A 51 -3.98 -8.67 8.57
CA LEU A 51 -5.18 -8.15 9.21
C LEU A 51 -5.36 -8.69 10.63
N ARG A 52 -5.00 -9.95 10.88
CA ARG A 52 -5.12 -10.56 12.20
C ARG A 52 -4.07 -10.01 13.18
N GLY A 53 -2.84 -9.75 12.71
CA GLY A 53 -1.78 -9.13 13.49
C GLY A 53 -1.99 -7.63 13.79
N ARG A 54 -2.76 -6.92 12.94
CA ARG A 54 -3.02 -5.47 13.07
C ARG A 54 -4.50 -5.13 13.23
N SER A 55 -5.29 -6.08 13.73
CA SER A 55 -6.76 -5.96 13.83
C SER A 55 -7.20 -4.74 14.64
N THR A 56 -6.50 -4.41 15.72
CA THR A 56 -6.76 -3.22 16.55
C THR A 56 -6.47 -1.90 15.83
N ALA A 57 -5.37 -1.83 15.08
CA ALA A 57 -5.03 -0.64 14.29
C ALA A 57 -6.02 -0.42 13.14
N VAL A 58 -6.44 -1.50 12.47
CA VAL A 58 -7.43 -1.45 11.38
C VAL A 58 -8.80 -1.04 11.92
N ALA A 59 -9.26 -1.67 13.02
CA ALA A 59 -10.52 -1.33 13.66
C ALA A 59 -10.52 0.13 14.16
N GLY A 60 -9.40 0.57 14.76
CA GLY A 60 -9.21 1.95 15.21
C GLY A 60 -9.30 2.95 14.06
N GLY A 61 -8.60 2.69 12.94
CA GLY A 61 -8.66 3.53 11.74
C GLY A 61 -10.06 3.61 11.14
N LEU A 62 -10.79 2.49 11.11
CA LEU A 62 -12.16 2.43 10.59
C LEU A 62 -13.14 3.20 11.49
N ALA A 63 -13.02 3.06 12.81
CA ALA A 63 -13.81 3.82 13.77
C ALA A 63 -13.56 5.33 13.64
N LEU A 64 -12.29 5.73 13.50
CA LEU A 64 -11.92 7.13 13.29
C LEU A 64 -12.51 7.68 11.99
N ALA A 65 -12.43 6.94 10.88
CA ALA A 65 -13.03 7.32 9.61
C ALA A 65 -14.56 7.51 9.72
N LEU A 66 -15.24 6.62 10.44
CA LEU A 66 -16.69 6.74 10.68
C LEU A 66 -17.04 7.97 11.50
N VAL A 67 -16.29 8.25 12.58
CA VAL A 67 -16.51 9.43 13.42
C VAL A 67 -16.28 10.72 12.63
N LEU A 68 -15.18 10.81 11.89
CA LEU A 68 -14.87 11.98 11.07
C LEU A 68 -15.91 12.17 9.97
N GLY A 69 -16.33 11.10 9.30
CA GLY A 69 -17.39 11.14 8.30
C GLY A 69 -18.73 11.60 8.88
N ALA A 70 -19.12 11.09 10.05
CA ALA A 70 -20.35 11.47 10.72
C ALA A 70 -20.34 12.94 11.18
N VAL A 71 -19.23 13.42 11.75
CA VAL A 71 -19.10 14.82 12.18
C VAL A 71 -19.09 15.75 10.98
N GLY A 72 -18.29 15.46 9.96
CA GLY A 72 -18.24 16.24 8.72
C GLY A 72 -19.59 16.31 8.03
N GLY A 73 -20.26 15.17 7.87
CA GLY A 73 -21.61 15.09 7.31
C GLY A 73 -22.64 15.89 8.11
N ARG A 74 -22.57 15.87 9.45
CA ARG A 74 -23.48 16.64 10.31
C ARG A 74 -23.29 18.14 10.18
N ILE A 75 -22.05 18.60 10.04
CA ILE A 75 -21.75 20.02 9.80
C ILE A 75 -22.31 20.45 8.45
N GLN A 76 -22.09 19.65 7.41
CA GLN A 76 -22.59 19.92 6.06
C GLN A 76 -24.12 19.91 5.99
N ALA A 77 -24.79 18.97 6.66
CA ALA A 77 -26.24 18.94 6.72
C ALA A 77 -26.81 20.19 7.42
N ARG A 78 -26.14 20.67 8.48
CA ARG A 78 -26.54 21.89 9.18
C ARG A 78 -26.36 23.15 8.34
N SER A 79 -25.27 23.26 7.59
CA SER A 79 -25.04 24.41 6.71
C SER A 79 -26.12 24.47 5.64
N LEU A 80 -26.38 23.34 4.95
CA LEU A 80 -27.44 23.26 3.94
C LEU A 80 -28.82 23.60 4.52
N ALA A 81 -29.15 23.07 5.70
CA ALA A 81 -30.42 23.38 6.35
C ALA A 81 -30.56 24.87 6.73
N ALA A 82 -29.46 25.54 7.12
CA ALA A 82 -29.49 26.96 7.42
C ALA A 82 -29.73 27.81 6.16
N THR A 83 -29.06 27.47 5.07
CA THR A 83 -29.24 28.16 3.77
C THR A 83 -30.66 27.98 3.26
N GLU A 84 -31.21 26.77 3.35
CA GLU A 84 -32.57 26.48 2.90
C GLU A 84 -33.61 27.21 3.73
N ARG A 85 -33.43 27.28 5.05
CA ARG A 85 -34.30 28.07 5.93
C ARG A 85 -34.28 29.55 5.58
N ALA A 86 -33.12 30.13 5.31
CA ALA A 86 -33.00 31.53 4.92
C ALA A 86 -33.74 31.79 3.59
N ARG A 87 -33.63 30.86 2.64
CA ARG A 87 -34.34 30.93 1.36
C ARG A 87 -35.86 30.84 1.53
N LEU A 88 -36.35 29.95 2.37
CA LEU A 88 -37.79 29.81 2.64
C LEU A 88 -38.34 31.06 3.35
N ALA A 89 -37.59 31.60 4.32
CA ALA A 89 -37.99 32.81 5.03
C ALA A 89 -38.11 34.02 4.09
N SER A 90 -37.14 34.22 3.19
CA SER A 90 -37.20 35.32 2.22
C SER A 90 -38.35 35.17 1.23
N ALA A 91 -38.57 33.96 0.72
CA ALA A 91 -39.70 33.67 -0.17
C ALA A 91 -41.05 33.92 0.53
N TYR A 92 -41.17 33.54 1.80
CA TYR A 92 -42.39 33.77 2.58
C TYR A 92 -42.69 35.26 2.77
N VAL A 93 -41.67 36.05 3.14
CA VAL A 93 -41.82 37.51 3.29
C VAL A 93 -42.22 38.17 1.97
N GLN A 94 -41.58 37.80 0.86
CA GLN A 94 -41.95 38.32 -0.47
C GLN A 94 -43.39 37.98 -0.86
N ALA A 95 -43.85 36.77 -0.58
CA ALA A 95 -45.23 36.38 -0.86
C ALA A 95 -46.24 37.16 -0.01
N LEU A 96 -45.92 37.44 1.26
CA LEU A 96 -46.75 38.26 2.14
C LEU A 96 -46.82 39.72 1.67
N ASP A 97 -45.67 40.28 1.30
CA ASP A 97 -45.57 41.65 0.81
C ASP A 97 -46.37 41.82 -0.49
N ALA A 98 -46.21 40.91 -1.44
CA ALA A 98 -46.98 40.88 -2.68
C ALA A 98 -48.50 40.81 -2.42
N ARG A 99 -48.93 39.99 -1.46
CA ARG A 99 -50.35 39.91 -1.07
C ARG A 99 -50.87 41.20 -0.44
N SER A 100 -50.03 41.89 0.33
CA SER A 100 -50.39 43.17 0.97
C SER A 100 -50.62 44.30 -0.04
N ILE A 101 -49.88 44.29 -1.16
CA ILE A 101 -50.05 45.23 -2.27
C ILE A 101 -51.33 44.94 -3.06
N VAL A 102 -51.67 43.66 -3.28
CA VAL A 102 -52.88 43.27 -4.03
C VAL A 102 -54.18 43.57 -3.28
N MET A 103 -54.16 43.56 -1.94
CA MET A 103 -55.35 43.84 -1.11
C MET A 103 -55.59 45.33 -0.84
N ARG A 104 -54.72 46.22 -1.34
CA ARG A 104 -54.84 47.68 -1.20
C ARG A 104 -55.41 48.30 -2.46
#